data_AF-A0A2T0ANL1-F1
#
_entry.id   AF-A0A2T0ANL1-F1
#
_cell.length_a   1.000
_cell.length_b   1.000
_cell.length_c   1.000
_cell.angle_alpha   90.00
_cell.angle_beta   90.00
_cell.angle_gamma   90.00
#
_symmetry.space_group_name_H-M   'P 1'
#
loop_
_entity.id
_entity.type
_entity.pdbx_description
1 polymer ?
#
loop_
_entity_poly.entity_id
_entity_poly.type
_entity_poly.pdbx_seq_one_letter_code
_entity_poly.pdbx_strand_id
1 'polypeptide(L)'
;MSATKKEVEKSIGESLEKIGEPIDEKLEELSEKEKFLNEKTESSANDMAEDSTGEEIVRSTEKRKKIVIGIVAVFCTLLVIYFGMVKYYTNHFYFGSKVNSIDVSGKTVEEVAEIMTSKIENYELNLKERGNKSEKIKAIDIGLKYNSLYDKLKKFKDSQNPFKWTFSFFNTEDSEITVEVSYDDKLLKNKIDKLSCFDSKNVIEPKNPRFQYKGSNYIIIDEIPGNKVDKNLLYSHVVDSILKTEVELDLESAGCYIKPRYNSKSPKVIKVRDTLNKYVSSKITYTFGKKTEILDGSIINKWLTVDENLEIKFDKKKVKEYVNMLSKTYNTVGKMRSFTTSSGKVINIGGGDYGWCIDKTKEVENLIKIIKEGKTITKEPAYSQTAFSRDNNDIGNTYVEIDLSKQYLWFYKNGSLIVQGDVVTGNVKMGHSTPKGIYSLKYKQRNAVLRGPGYASPVDFWMPFNGGIGIHDASWRSVFGGNIYKTNGSHGCINSPYNVAKAIFNNIEEGTPIICY
;
A
#
# COMPACT_ATOMS: atom_id res chain seq x y z
N MET A 1 -22.96 35.64 -27.92
CA MET A 1 -21.67 36.37 -27.88
C MET A 1 -20.69 35.59 -28.74
N SER A 2 -20.86 35.65 -30.06
CA SER A 2 -20.18 36.56 -30.99
C SER A 2 -18.65 36.44 -30.93
N ALA A 3 -18.14 35.69 -31.88
CA ALA A 3 -16.73 35.52 -32.17
C ALA A 3 -16.26 36.64 -33.11
N THR A 4 -15.22 37.37 -32.71
CA THR A 4 -14.39 38.19 -33.59
C THR A 4 -12.96 38.21 -33.05
N LYS A 5 -12.23 37.12 -33.31
CA LYS A 5 -10.76 37.10 -33.27
C LYS A 5 -10.15 36.80 -34.65
N LYS A 6 -11.01 36.62 -35.66
CA LYS A 6 -10.66 36.28 -37.05
C LYS A 6 -10.45 37.50 -37.96
N GLU A 7 -10.50 38.71 -37.41
CA GLU A 7 -10.25 39.96 -38.15
C GLU A 7 -9.00 40.73 -37.70
N VAL A 8 -8.30 40.29 -36.66
CA VAL A 8 -7.01 40.89 -36.26
C VAL A 8 -5.81 40.10 -36.79
N GLU A 9 -6.00 38.80 -37.10
CA GLU A 9 -4.97 37.96 -37.72
C GLU A 9 -4.86 38.14 -39.25
N LYS A 10 -5.70 39.00 -39.86
CA LYS A 10 -5.65 39.31 -41.29
C LYS A 10 -4.85 40.59 -41.63
N SER A 11 -4.45 41.40 -40.65
CA SER A 11 -3.57 42.56 -40.90
C SER A 11 -2.08 42.30 -40.58
N ILE A 12 -1.72 41.04 -40.28
CA ILE A 12 -0.35 40.59 -40.01
C ILE A 12 0.17 39.71 -41.17
N GLY A 13 -0.65 39.49 -42.21
CA GLY A 13 -0.40 38.57 -43.32
C GLY A 13 -0.11 39.20 -44.68
N GLU A 14 0.31 40.48 -44.76
CA GLU A 14 0.58 41.16 -46.05
C GLU A 14 1.95 41.86 -46.15
N SER A 15 2.96 41.48 -45.36
CA SER A 15 4.33 42.03 -45.56
C SER A 15 5.48 41.08 -45.22
N LEU A 16 5.28 39.77 -45.36
CA LEU A 16 6.36 38.78 -45.28
C LEU A 16 6.27 37.77 -46.42
N GLU A 17 6.78 38.17 -47.58
CA GLU A 17 7.22 37.23 -48.61
C GLU A 17 8.56 37.74 -49.17
N LYS A 18 9.57 36.86 -49.17
CA LYS A 18 10.97 37.01 -49.64
C LYS A 18 12.00 37.36 -48.53
N ILE A 19 12.54 36.38 -47.80
CA ILE A 19 13.65 35.43 -48.14
C ILE A 19 15.03 36.00 -47.76
N GLY A 20 15.63 35.38 -46.75
CA GLY A 20 16.99 34.79 -46.71
C GLY A 20 18.24 35.62 -47.02
N GLU A 21 19.09 35.78 -45.98
CA GLU A 21 20.59 35.83 -45.87
C GLU A 21 21.50 35.73 -47.13
N PRO A 22 22.81 36.14 -47.11
CA PRO A 22 23.73 36.35 -45.97
C PRO A 22 24.72 37.55 -46.06
N ILE A 23 25.65 37.53 -45.10
CA ILE A 23 26.85 38.30 -44.73
C ILE A 23 27.87 38.59 -45.87
N ASP A 24 28.72 39.60 -45.62
CA ASP A 24 29.97 40.01 -46.30
C ASP A 24 29.86 40.81 -47.60
N GLU A 25 29.86 42.16 -47.46
CA GLU A 25 30.55 43.16 -48.31
C GLU A 25 29.88 44.53 -48.11
N LYS A 26 30.38 45.33 -47.17
CA LYS A 26 30.23 46.79 -47.20
C LYS A 26 31.37 47.49 -46.47
N LEU A 27 32.57 46.97 -46.70
CA LEU A 27 33.86 47.53 -46.26
C LEU A 27 34.60 48.28 -47.38
N GLU A 28 33.98 48.49 -48.55
CA GLU A 28 34.55 49.31 -49.63
C GLU A 28 33.47 50.18 -50.28
N GLU A 29 32.98 51.21 -49.58
CA GLU A 29 32.25 52.32 -50.24
C GLU A 29 32.08 53.56 -49.33
N LEU A 30 33.05 53.83 -48.45
CA LEU A 30 33.12 55.10 -47.69
C LEU A 30 34.44 55.85 -47.87
N SER A 31 35.29 55.44 -48.81
CA SER A 31 36.28 56.31 -49.43
C SER A 31 35.75 56.78 -50.78
N GLU A 32 35.87 58.08 -51.04
CA GLU A 32 35.64 58.71 -52.34
C GLU A 32 34.17 58.96 -52.73
N LYS A 33 33.52 59.84 -51.97
CA LYS A 33 32.76 60.94 -52.58
C LYS A 33 33.03 62.26 -51.87
N GLU A 34 33.87 63.06 -52.56
CA GLU A 34 33.73 64.50 -52.77
C GLU A 34 33.95 65.39 -51.52
N LYS A 35 35.00 66.20 -51.37
CA LYS A 35 35.80 66.95 -52.35
C LYS A 35 34.98 67.53 -53.50
N PHE A 36 34.09 68.47 -53.18
CA PHE A 36 33.63 69.50 -54.10
C PHE A 36 33.43 70.82 -53.31
N LEU A 37 34.12 71.87 -53.75
CA LEU A 37 34.16 73.28 -53.25
C LEU A 37 34.70 73.45 -51.81
N ASN A 38 35.91 73.95 -51.51
CA ASN A 38 36.77 75.01 -52.06
C ASN A 38 36.10 76.31 -52.57
N GLU A 39 36.42 77.36 -51.81
CA GLU A 39 36.83 78.70 -52.20
C GLU A 39 35.81 79.86 -52.28
N LYS A 40 36.30 80.98 -51.70
CA LYS A 40 36.14 82.40 -52.07
C LYS A 40 34.98 83.20 -51.44
N THR A 41 35.18 84.38 -50.86
CA THR A 41 36.39 85.17 -50.55
C THR A 41 36.00 86.36 -49.65
N GLU A 42 36.98 86.78 -48.83
CA GLU A 42 37.37 88.14 -48.44
C GLU A 42 36.43 89.34 -48.70
N SER A 43 36.28 90.21 -47.69
CA SER A 43 36.72 91.62 -47.78
C SER A 43 36.48 92.41 -46.48
N SER A 44 37.57 92.99 -45.96
CA SER A 44 37.72 94.28 -45.25
C SER A 44 36.75 94.71 -44.14
N ALA A 45 37.28 95.04 -42.97
CA ALA A 45 37.64 96.44 -42.68
C ALA A 45 38.33 96.56 -41.32
N ASN A 46 39.60 96.94 -41.38
CA ASN A 46 40.26 97.77 -40.36
C ASN A 46 39.81 99.21 -40.62
N ASP A 47 39.55 99.99 -39.58
CA ASP A 47 39.83 101.44 -39.44
C ASP A 47 39.37 101.86 -38.02
N MET A 48 40.29 102.15 -37.09
CA MET A 48 41.07 103.38 -36.90
C MET A 48 40.34 104.45 -36.08
N ALA A 49 40.86 104.71 -34.87
CA ALA A 49 41.14 106.03 -34.25
C ALA A 49 41.56 105.77 -32.79
N GLU A 50 42.86 105.74 -32.47
CA GLU A 50 43.69 106.87 -31.99
C GLU A 50 43.37 107.37 -30.56
N ASP A 51 44.38 107.19 -29.71
CA ASP A 51 44.86 108.04 -28.60
C ASP A 51 43.92 108.46 -27.45
N SER A 52 44.24 108.01 -26.24
CA SER A 52 44.60 108.93 -25.13
C SER A 52 44.92 108.17 -23.83
N THR A 53 46.17 108.34 -23.39
CA THR A 53 46.62 108.56 -22.01
C THR A 53 46.22 107.57 -20.91
N GLY A 54 47.24 106.89 -20.39
CA GLY A 54 47.15 106.14 -19.15
C GLY A 54 46.98 107.03 -17.91
N GLU A 55 46.20 106.54 -16.95
CA GLU A 55 46.46 106.60 -15.50
C GLU A 55 45.31 105.89 -14.77
N GLU A 56 45.21 104.56 -14.88
CA GLU A 56 44.42 103.76 -13.92
C GLU A 56 44.86 102.29 -13.85
N ILE A 57 46.15 102.01 -14.04
CA ILE A 57 46.73 100.66 -13.89
C ILE A 57 47.46 100.56 -12.55
N VAL A 58 46.75 100.54 -11.42
CA VAL A 58 47.33 99.96 -10.17
C VAL A 58 46.30 99.22 -9.30
N ARG A 59 44.99 99.50 -9.37
CA ARG A 59 44.03 98.95 -8.37
C ARG A 59 43.14 97.77 -8.81
N SER A 60 43.22 97.29 -10.05
CA SER A 60 42.37 96.18 -10.57
C SER A 60 43.10 94.84 -10.78
N THR A 61 44.43 94.80 -10.70
CA THR A 61 45.25 93.59 -10.91
C THR A 61 45.47 92.76 -9.64
N GLU A 62 45.43 93.40 -8.46
CA GLU A 62 45.59 92.76 -7.13
C GLU A 62 44.39 91.87 -6.74
N LYS A 63 43.15 92.29 -7.03
CA LYS A 63 41.93 91.50 -6.74
C LYS A 63 41.79 90.28 -7.66
N ARG A 64 42.16 90.39 -8.95
CA ARG A 64 42.17 89.25 -9.89
C ARG A 64 43.27 88.24 -9.58
N LYS A 65 44.48 88.69 -9.16
CA LYS A 65 45.53 87.77 -8.67
C LYS A 65 45.12 86.99 -7.43
N LYS A 66 44.45 87.62 -6.45
CA LYS A 66 43.95 86.92 -5.24
C LYS A 66 42.84 85.90 -5.52
N ILE A 67 41.95 86.17 -6.48
CA ILE A 67 40.91 85.22 -6.92
C ILE A 67 41.52 84.06 -7.71
N VAL A 68 42.48 84.32 -8.61
CA VAL A 68 43.18 83.27 -9.37
C VAL A 68 44.04 82.40 -8.45
N ILE A 69 44.74 82.99 -7.47
CA ILE A 69 45.49 82.23 -6.45
C ILE A 69 44.55 81.38 -5.58
N GLY A 70 43.37 81.89 -5.22
CA GLY A 70 42.35 81.13 -4.50
C GLY A 70 41.77 79.96 -5.32
N ILE A 71 41.48 80.17 -6.60
CA ILE A 71 40.99 79.12 -7.51
C ILE A 71 42.07 78.06 -7.75
N VAL A 72 43.33 78.46 -7.96
CA VAL A 72 44.46 77.54 -8.11
C VAL A 72 44.70 76.77 -6.82
N ALA A 73 44.61 77.41 -5.65
CA ALA A 73 44.72 76.72 -4.36
C ALA A 73 43.63 75.67 -4.19
N VAL A 74 42.37 76.00 -4.48
CA VAL A 74 41.24 75.05 -4.43
C VAL A 74 41.40 73.92 -5.44
N PHE A 75 41.83 74.22 -6.66
CA PHE A 75 42.08 73.20 -7.69
C PHE A 75 43.22 72.26 -7.29
N CYS A 76 44.32 72.79 -6.75
CA CYS A 76 45.40 71.99 -6.19
C CYS A 76 44.94 71.13 -5.01
N THR A 77 44.10 71.66 -4.12
CA THR A 77 43.49 70.89 -3.03
C THR A 77 42.60 69.76 -3.56
N LEU A 78 41.77 70.02 -4.57
CA LEU A 78 40.93 69.00 -5.20
C LEU A 78 41.76 67.93 -5.92
N LEU A 79 42.87 68.30 -6.55
CA LEU A 79 43.81 67.34 -7.14
C LEU A 79 44.47 66.47 -6.07
N VAL A 80 44.91 67.05 -4.95
CA VAL A 80 45.48 66.31 -3.82
C VAL A 80 44.46 65.33 -3.24
N ILE A 81 43.20 65.76 -3.08
CA ILE A 81 42.10 64.88 -2.64
C ILE A 81 41.85 63.78 -3.67
N TYR A 82 41.76 64.11 -4.95
CA TYR A 82 41.52 63.13 -6.01
C TYR A 82 42.61 62.07 -6.04
N PHE A 83 43.89 62.45 -6.08
CA PHE A 83 45.00 61.49 -6.09
C PHE A 83 45.15 60.76 -4.75
N GLY A 84 44.78 61.39 -3.63
CA GLY A 84 44.66 60.73 -2.33
C GLY A 84 43.61 59.62 -2.34
N MET A 85 42.44 59.89 -2.92
CA MET A 85 41.37 58.90 -3.10
C MET A 85 41.74 57.82 -4.11
N VAL A 86 42.43 58.16 -5.22
CA VAL A 86 42.99 57.18 -6.16
C VAL A 86 43.92 56.23 -5.40
N LYS A 87 44.85 56.74 -4.59
CA LYS A 87 45.75 55.91 -3.77
C LYS A 87 45.00 55.06 -2.75
N TYR A 88 43.93 55.59 -2.14
CA TYR A 88 43.08 54.85 -1.22
C TYR A 88 42.38 53.68 -1.93
N TYR A 89 41.70 53.95 -3.05
CA TYR A 89 40.99 52.93 -3.84
C TYR A 89 41.90 51.99 -4.63
N THR A 90 43.21 52.23 -4.67
CA THR A 90 44.16 51.18 -5.10
C THR A 90 44.01 49.94 -4.24
N ASN A 91 43.83 50.11 -2.93
CA ASN A 91 43.80 48.99 -1.96
C ASN A 91 42.41 48.73 -1.36
N HIS A 92 41.48 49.68 -1.45
CA HIS A 92 40.15 49.56 -0.84
C HIS A 92 39.03 49.51 -1.89
N PHE A 93 37.99 48.70 -1.67
CA PHE A 93 36.80 48.65 -2.52
C PHE A 93 36.08 50.01 -2.55
N TYR A 94 35.42 50.31 -3.68
CA TYR A 94 34.59 51.51 -3.80
C TYR A 94 33.46 51.57 -2.77
N PHE A 95 33.04 52.77 -2.38
CA PHE A 95 31.79 52.94 -1.64
C PHE A 95 30.60 52.44 -2.48
N GLY A 96 29.70 51.70 -1.83
CA GLY A 96 28.58 51.00 -2.48
C GLY A 96 28.90 49.57 -2.92
N SER A 97 30.15 49.10 -2.79
CA SER A 97 30.53 47.73 -3.18
C SER A 97 29.93 46.70 -2.24
N LYS A 98 29.45 45.57 -2.79
CA LYS A 98 28.83 44.47 -2.05
C LYS A 98 29.37 43.11 -2.50
N VAL A 99 29.47 42.18 -1.55
CA VAL A 99 29.75 40.77 -1.82
C VAL A 99 28.75 39.92 -1.07
N ASN A 100 27.96 39.10 -1.78
CA ASN A 100 26.81 38.36 -1.21
C ASN A 100 25.91 39.29 -0.39
N SER A 101 25.63 40.49 -0.93
CA SER A 101 24.87 41.57 -0.29
C SER A 101 25.44 42.13 1.03
N ILE A 102 26.66 41.76 1.41
CA ILE A 102 27.42 42.38 2.51
C ILE A 102 28.11 43.62 1.97
N ASP A 103 27.94 44.76 2.64
CA ASP A 103 28.65 45.99 2.31
C ASP A 103 30.16 45.84 2.61
N VAL A 104 30.96 46.00 1.56
CA VAL A 104 32.44 45.92 1.61
C VAL A 104 33.11 47.25 1.32
N SER A 105 32.34 48.33 1.31
CA SER A 105 32.81 49.68 1.02
C SER A 105 34.01 50.09 1.86
N GLY A 106 35.06 50.59 1.19
CA GLY A 106 36.25 51.11 1.85
C GLY A 106 37.08 50.05 2.60
N LYS A 107 36.82 48.76 2.37
CA LYS A 107 37.61 47.64 2.94
C LYS A 107 38.63 47.12 1.95
N THR A 108 39.71 46.50 2.43
CA THR A 108 40.65 45.79 1.56
C THR A 108 40.16 44.38 1.21
N VAL A 109 40.81 43.72 0.25
CA VAL A 109 40.50 42.33 -0.11
C VAL A 109 40.70 41.39 1.09
N GLU A 110 41.75 41.62 1.87
CA GLU A 110 42.08 40.83 3.07
C GLU A 110 41.02 40.98 4.15
N GLU A 111 40.60 42.22 4.45
CA GLU A 111 39.55 42.48 5.45
C GLU A 111 38.21 41.84 5.07
N VAL A 112 37.84 41.91 3.78
CA VAL A 112 36.61 41.27 3.28
C VAL A 112 36.72 39.74 3.34
N ALA A 113 37.87 39.19 2.96
CA ALA A 113 38.13 37.76 3.03
C ALA A 113 38.01 37.26 4.48
N GLU A 114 38.55 37.99 5.45
CA GLU A 114 38.45 37.66 6.88
C GLU A 114 37.00 37.71 7.38
N ILE A 115 36.26 38.77 7.07
CA ILE A 115 34.84 38.92 7.45
C ILE A 115 34.00 37.77 6.87
N MET A 116 34.16 37.49 5.58
CA MET A 116 33.40 36.42 4.92
C MET A 116 33.78 35.05 5.47
N THR A 117 35.08 34.79 5.68
CA THR A 117 35.56 33.53 6.28
C THR A 117 34.98 33.33 7.68
N SER A 118 35.03 34.35 8.54
CA SER A 118 34.42 34.28 9.88
C SER A 118 32.91 34.05 9.82
N LYS A 119 32.20 34.68 8.88
CA LYS A 119 30.75 34.49 8.71
C LYS A 119 30.41 33.06 8.30
N ILE A 120 31.16 32.47 7.36
CA ILE A 120 30.89 31.09 6.92
C ILE A 120 31.33 30.06 7.95
N GLU A 121 32.39 30.30 8.72
CA GLU A 121 32.81 29.42 9.82
C GLU A 121 31.75 29.30 10.92
N ASN A 122 31.02 30.39 11.18
CA ASN A 122 29.92 30.44 12.15
C ASN A 122 28.56 30.01 11.57
N TYR A 123 28.50 29.61 10.31
CA TYR A 123 27.25 29.16 9.70
C TYR A 123 26.75 27.84 10.32
N GLU A 124 25.47 27.81 10.65
CA GLU A 124 24.76 26.62 11.11
C GLU A 124 23.42 26.53 10.36
N LEU A 125 23.14 25.36 9.77
CA LEU A 125 21.81 25.02 9.26
C LEU A 125 21.03 24.31 10.35
N ASN A 126 19.91 24.89 10.78
CA ASN A 126 18.98 24.29 11.73
C ASN A 126 17.93 23.44 11.00
N LEU A 127 17.90 22.15 11.30
CA LEU A 127 16.91 21.20 10.79
C LEU A 127 15.74 21.14 11.76
N LYS A 128 14.58 21.67 11.38
CA LYS A 128 13.34 21.58 12.18
C LYS A 128 12.66 20.23 11.89
N GLU A 129 12.49 19.45 12.94
CA GLU A 129 11.88 18.12 12.89
C GLU A 129 10.51 18.08 13.56
N ARG A 130 9.71 17.09 13.17
CA ARG A 130 8.43 16.78 13.80
C ARG A 130 8.59 16.48 15.29
N GLY A 131 7.68 17.03 16.10
CA GLY A 131 7.68 16.84 17.56
C GLY A 131 8.55 17.84 18.31
N ASN A 132 8.73 19.05 17.76
CA ASN A 132 9.55 20.14 18.32
C ASN A 132 11.01 19.73 18.57
N LYS A 133 11.53 18.83 17.73
CA LYS A 133 12.94 18.45 17.72
C LYS A 133 13.69 19.32 16.71
N SER A 134 14.97 19.50 16.94
CA SER A 134 15.83 20.19 16.00
C SER A 134 17.25 19.68 16.08
N GLU A 135 17.91 19.62 14.92
CA GLU A 135 19.30 19.23 14.80
C GLU A 135 20.07 20.27 13.99
N LYS A 136 21.40 20.28 14.11
CA LYS A 136 22.23 21.30 13.46
C LYS A 136 23.34 20.68 12.63
N ILE A 137 23.54 21.24 11.44
CA ILE A 137 24.71 20.99 10.60
C ILE A 137 25.55 22.27 10.61
N LYS A 138 26.74 22.19 11.22
CA LYS A 138 27.67 23.32 11.28
C LYS A 138 28.57 23.34 10.05
N ALA A 139 29.05 24.52 9.66
CA ALA A 139 30.01 24.67 8.57
C ALA A 139 31.24 23.76 8.69
N ILE A 140 31.81 23.68 9.91
CA ILE A 140 32.99 22.86 10.20
C ILE A 140 32.73 21.35 10.03
N ASP A 141 31.50 20.89 10.27
CA ASP A 141 31.14 19.47 10.17
C ASP A 141 31.15 18.97 8.72
N ILE A 142 31.06 19.88 7.75
CA ILE A 142 30.89 19.58 6.32
C ILE A 142 31.96 20.23 5.43
N GLY A 143 32.97 20.88 6.04
CA GLY A 143 34.01 21.59 5.31
C GLY A 143 33.48 22.74 4.43
N LEU A 144 32.44 23.44 4.90
CA LEU A 144 31.82 24.54 4.15
C LEU A 144 32.78 25.72 4.05
N LYS A 145 33.00 26.20 2.82
CA LYS A 145 33.88 27.34 2.53
C LYS A 145 33.50 28.02 1.23
N TYR A 146 33.84 29.28 1.08
CA TYR A 146 33.70 29.98 -0.21
C TYR A 146 34.65 29.41 -1.27
N ASN A 147 34.15 29.25 -2.49
CA ASN A 147 34.92 28.73 -3.61
C ASN A 147 35.85 29.81 -4.18
N SER A 148 37.16 29.62 -4.05
CA SER A 148 38.22 30.55 -4.50
C SER A 148 37.99 32.00 -4.05
N LEU A 149 37.64 32.19 -2.77
CA LEU A 149 37.23 33.49 -2.22
C LEU A 149 38.21 34.62 -2.53
N TYR A 150 39.48 34.46 -2.14
CA TYR A 150 40.49 35.50 -2.31
C TYR A 150 40.69 35.88 -3.79
N ASP A 151 40.77 34.90 -4.68
CA ASP A 151 40.94 35.15 -6.12
C ASP A 151 39.74 35.88 -6.73
N LYS A 152 38.52 35.54 -6.31
CA LYS A 152 37.29 36.22 -6.76
C LYS A 152 37.20 37.64 -6.22
N LEU A 153 37.52 37.85 -4.94
CA LEU A 153 37.57 39.18 -4.34
C LEU A 153 38.64 40.05 -4.99
N LYS A 154 39.83 39.49 -5.27
CA LYS A 154 40.90 40.20 -5.96
C LYS A 154 40.49 40.59 -7.37
N LYS A 155 39.91 39.67 -8.15
CA LYS A 155 39.39 39.99 -9.50
C LYS A 155 38.32 41.09 -9.47
N PHE A 156 37.44 41.05 -8.48
CA PHE A 156 36.42 42.09 -8.29
C PHE A 156 37.04 43.43 -7.88
N LYS A 157 38.09 43.42 -7.05
CA LYS A 157 38.82 44.63 -6.70
C LYS A 157 39.59 45.21 -7.89
N ASP A 158 40.17 44.35 -8.71
CA ASP A 158 40.95 44.70 -9.89
C ASP A 158 40.08 45.28 -11.01
N SER A 159 38.79 44.91 -11.09
CA SER A 159 37.84 45.55 -12.02
C SER A 159 37.52 47.01 -11.63
N GLN A 160 37.67 47.36 -10.36
CA GLN A 160 37.46 48.72 -9.85
C GLN A 160 38.69 49.61 -10.10
N ASN A 161 38.78 50.20 -11.30
CA ASN A 161 39.89 51.07 -11.71
C ASN A 161 40.02 52.31 -10.80
N PRO A 162 41.06 52.47 -9.98
CA PRO A 162 41.13 53.54 -8.97
C PRO A 162 40.95 54.97 -9.51
N PHE A 163 41.25 55.24 -10.79
CA PHE A 163 41.03 56.54 -11.43
C PHE A 163 39.57 56.83 -11.80
N LYS A 164 38.69 55.82 -11.78
CA LYS A 164 37.26 55.96 -12.09
C LYS A 164 36.37 56.01 -10.84
N TRP A 165 36.93 56.19 -9.66
CA TRP A 165 36.17 56.12 -8.40
C TRP A 165 35.00 57.11 -8.33
N THR A 166 35.11 58.30 -8.94
CA THR A 166 34.02 59.29 -8.99
C THR A 166 32.83 58.81 -9.83
N PHE A 167 33.06 57.94 -10.82
CA PHE A 167 32.01 57.34 -11.65
C PHE A 167 31.21 56.27 -10.89
N SER A 168 31.78 55.66 -9.84
CA SER A 168 31.07 54.66 -9.01
C SER A 168 29.83 55.23 -8.29
N PHE A 169 29.74 56.56 -8.13
CA PHE A 169 28.55 57.23 -7.58
C PHE A 169 27.40 57.35 -8.59
N PHE A 170 27.67 57.16 -9.89
CA PHE A 170 26.71 57.32 -10.98
C PHE A 170 26.45 56.02 -11.76
N ASN A 171 27.35 55.03 -11.66
CA ASN A 171 27.20 53.72 -12.28
C ASN A 171 27.44 52.59 -11.26
N THR A 172 26.52 51.63 -11.21
CA THR A 172 26.49 50.51 -10.25
C THR A 172 26.81 49.15 -10.89
N GLU A 173 27.13 49.08 -12.19
CA GLU A 173 27.35 47.82 -12.91
C GLU A 173 28.45 46.92 -12.30
N ASP A 174 29.43 47.51 -11.60
CA ASP A 174 30.51 46.80 -10.88
C ASP A 174 30.41 46.93 -9.34
N SER A 175 29.20 47.12 -8.82
CA SER A 175 28.99 47.33 -7.38
C SER A 175 28.73 46.04 -6.60
N GLU A 176 28.42 44.91 -7.24
CA GLU A 176 28.10 43.68 -6.50
C GLU A 176 28.62 42.41 -7.19
N ILE A 177 29.12 41.47 -6.40
CA ILE A 177 29.41 40.10 -6.83
C ILE A 177 28.81 39.08 -5.88
N THR A 178 28.57 37.87 -6.40
CA THR A 178 28.21 36.71 -5.59
C THR A 178 29.32 35.68 -5.64
N VAL A 179 29.73 35.22 -4.45
CA VAL A 179 30.71 34.16 -4.24
C VAL A 179 29.97 32.96 -3.69
N GLU A 180 29.91 31.91 -4.50
CA GLU A 180 29.33 30.61 -4.15
C GLU A 180 30.16 29.90 -3.07
N VAL A 181 29.47 29.11 -2.25
CA VAL A 181 30.06 28.20 -1.28
C VAL A 181 30.28 26.82 -1.88
N SER A 182 31.16 26.06 -1.25
CA SER A 182 31.51 24.68 -1.57
C SER A 182 31.60 23.89 -0.27
N TYR A 183 31.32 22.58 -0.33
CA TYR A 183 31.34 21.69 0.83
C TYR A 183 32.02 20.37 0.45
N ASP A 184 32.39 19.58 1.47
CA ASP A 184 32.87 18.21 1.28
C ASP A 184 31.69 17.23 1.35
N ASP A 185 31.39 16.59 0.21
CA ASP A 185 30.29 15.64 0.07
C ASP A 185 30.39 14.45 1.05
N LYS A 186 31.60 13.96 1.33
CA LYS A 186 31.80 12.82 2.24
C LYS A 186 31.54 13.25 3.67
N LEU A 187 32.01 14.43 4.07
CA LEU A 187 31.75 14.99 5.40
C LEU A 187 30.25 15.24 5.60
N LEU A 188 29.57 15.82 4.60
CA LEU A 188 28.12 16.03 4.65
C LEU A 188 27.34 14.72 4.80
N LYS A 189 27.63 13.71 3.98
CA LYS A 189 27.01 12.38 4.09
C LYS A 189 27.24 11.78 5.48
N ASN A 190 28.48 11.81 5.97
CA ASN A 190 28.81 11.30 7.30
C ASN A 190 28.09 12.06 8.43
N LYS A 191 27.86 13.37 8.27
CA LYS A 191 27.11 14.17 9.24
C LYS A 191 25.63 13.82 9.22
N ILE A 192 25.03 13.71 8.03
CA ILE A 192 23.63 13.31 7.85
C ILE A 192 23.38 11.92 8.42
N ASP A 193 24.29 10.97 8.22
CA ASP A 193 24.17 9.60 8.72
C ASP A 193 24.13 9.49 10.24
N LYS A 194 24.65 10.50 10.94
CA LYS A 194 24.70 10.58 12.40
C LYS A 194 23.57 11.41 13.01
N LEU A 195 22.67 11.97 12.19
CA LEU A 195 21.51 12.69 12.68
C LEU A 195 20.60 11.75 13.49
N SER A 196 20.03 12.24 14.58
CA SER A 196 19.22 11.42 15.50
C SER A 196 17.89 10.98 14.88
N CYS A 197 17.42 11.67 13.84
CA CYS A 197 16.29 11.25 13.00
C CYS A 197 16.53 9.94 12.23
N PHE A 198 17.78 9.46 12.14
CA PHE A 198 18.11 8.12 11.61
C PHE A 198 18.44 7.09 12.69
N ASP A 199 18.51 7.48 13.97
CA ASP A 199 18.62 6.50 15.05
C ASP A 199 17.30 5.73 15.19
N SER A 200 17.35 4.42 14.94
CA SER A 200 16.22 3.49 15.07
C SER A 200 15.41 3.63 16.37
N LYS A 201 16.02 4.07 17.48
CA LYS A 201 15.34 4.30 18.76
C LYS A 201 14.38 5.50 18.73
N ASN A 202 14.63 6.45 17.83
CA ASN A 202 13.86 7.67 17.66
C ASN A 202 12.88 7.60 16.48
N VAL A 203 12.99 6.57 15.63
CA VAL A 203 12.17 6.41 14.43
C VAL A 203 10.84 5.72 14.76
N ILE A 204 9.75 6.42 14.44
CA ILE A 204 8.38 5.96 14.42
C ILE A 204 8.01 5.74 12.95
N GLU A 205 7.82 4.48 12.57
CA GLU A 205 7.38 4.11 11.22
C GLU A 205 5.98 4.69 10.92
N PRO A 206 5.76 5.24 9.70
CA PRO A 206 4.42 5.61 9.27
C PRO A 206 3.55 4.36 9.15
N LYS A 207 2.29 4.45 9.59
CA LYS A 207 1.33 3.33 9.53
C LYS A 207 0.03 3.79 8.89
N ASN A 208 -0.46 3.00 7.96
CA ASN A 208 -1.78 3.21 7.37
C ASN A 208 -2.89 3.13 8.43
N PRO A 209 -4.09 3.67 8.14
CA PRO A 209 -5.25 3.51 9.01
C PRO A 209 -5.57 2.03 9.24
N ARG A 210 -6.07 1.71 10.42
CA ARG A 210 -6.48 0.35 10.79
C ARG A 210 -7.97 0.30 11.13
N PHE A 211 -8.53 -0.90 11.11
CA PHE A 211 -9.95 -1.11 11.38
C PHE A 211 -10.14 -1.83 12.72
N GLN A 212 -10.98 -1.29 13.60
CA GLN A 212 -11.29 -1.91 14.89
C GLN A 212 -12.77 -2.24 15.00
N TYR A 213 -13.10 -3.49 15.31
CA TYR A 213 -14.47 -3.91 15.60
C TYR A 213 -14.93 -3.40 16.97
N LYS A 214 -16.09 -2.75 17.03
CA LYS A 214 -16.72 -2.17 18.23
C LYS A 214 -18.10 -2.80 18.47
N GLY A 215 -18.13 -4.12 18.59
CA GLY A 215 -19.33 -4.87 18.98
C GLY A 215 -20.34 -5.11 17.86
N SER A 216 -20.61 -4.11 17.01
CA SER A 216 -21.55 -4.22 15.88
C SER A 216 -20.92 -3.83 14.54
N ASN A 217 -20.01 -2.85 14.54
CA ASN A 217 -19.38 -2.31 13.35
C ASN A 217 -17.87 -2.08 13.55
N TYR A 218 -17.15 -1.96 12.44
CA TYR A 218 -15.78 -1.47 12.37
C TYR A 218 -15.74 0.05 12.31
N ILE A 219 -14.83 0.62 13.11
CA ILE A 219 -14.40 2.01 13.04
C ILE A 219 -13.01 2.11 12.40
N ILE A 220 -12.73 3.23 11.75
CA ILE A 220 -11.39 3.57 11.27
C ILE A 220 -10.62 4.18 12.43
N ILE A 221 -9.43 3.67 12.68
CA ILE A 221 -8.43 4.31 13.52
C ILE A 221 -7.44 4.99 12.59
N ASP A 222 -7.22 6.28 12.82
CA ASP A 222 -6.40 7.13 11.95
C ASP A 222 -4.98 6.57 11.74
N GLU A 223 -4.41 6.95 10.61
CA GLU A 223 -3.01 6.71 10.27
C GLU A 223 -2.07 7.31 11.32
N ILE A 224 -0.91 6.68 11.47
CA ILE A 224 0.20 7.26 12.21
C ILE A 224 1.13 7.86 11.15
N PRO A 225 1.32 9.20 11.13
CA PRO A 225 2.15 9.83 10.11
C PRO A 225 3.64 9.52 10.27
N GLY A 226 4.06 8.96 11.41
CA GLY A 226 5.44 8.57 11.70
C GLY A 226 6.38 9.75 11.92
N ASN A 227 7.69 9.52 11.82
CA ASN A 227 8.71 10.57 11.66
C ASN A 227 9.91 10.07 10.84
N LYS A 228 9.73 8.96 10.10
CA LYS A 228 10.79 8.38 9.28
C LYS A 228 11.15 9.32 8.13
N VAL A 229 12.39 9.75 8.11
CA VAL A 229 12.92 10.66 7.08
C VAL A 229 13.40 9.86 5.87
N ASP A 230 13.07 10.34 4.68
CA ASP A 230 13.69 9.90 3.43
C ASP A 230 15.08 10.55 3.30
N LYS A 231 16.10 9.70 3.42
CA LYS A 231 17.50 10.14 3.44
C LYS A 231 17.92 10.86 2.16
N ASN A 232 17.41 10.45 1.00
CA ASN A 232 17.77 11.05 -0.27
C ASN A 232 17.13 12.42 -0.43
N LEU A 233 15.85 12.56 -0.05
CA LEU A 233 15.17 13.86 -0.04
C LEU A 233 15.83 14.81 0.95
N LEU A 234 16.11 14.35 2.18
CA LEU A 234 16.80 15.16 3.17
C LEU A 234 18.15 15.66 2.64
N TYR A 235 18.97 14.76 2.11
CA TYR A 235 20.28 15.12 1.55
C TYR A 235 20.14 16.20 0.46
N SER A 236 19.22 16.01 -0.48
CA SER A 236 18.96 16.98 -1.56
C SER A 236 18.56 18.35 -1.02
N HIS A 237 17.64 18.41 -0.06
CA HIS A 237 17.18 19.68 0.53
C HIS A 237 18.25 20.35 1.38
N VAL A 238 19.05 19.58 2.11
CA VAL A 238 20.19 20.10 2.88
C VAL A 238 21.23 20.73 1.96
N VAL A 239 21.58 20.07 0.84
CA VAL A 239 22.51 20.64 -0.15
C VAL A 239 21.98 21.95 -0.71
N ASP A 240 20.72 21.98 -1.14
CA ASP A 240 20.07 23.20 -1.67
C ASP A 240 20.10 24.34 -0.64
N SER A 241 19.76 24.04 0.62
CA SER A 241 19.78 25.02 1.72
C SER A 241 21.19 25.59 1.95
N ILE A 242 22.22 24.72 1.97
CA ILE A 242 23.62 25.12 2.19
C ILE A 242 24.14 25.99 1.04
N LEU A 243 23.86 25.62 -0.21
CA LEU A 243 24.29 26.39 -1.38
C LEU A 243 23.64 27.78 -1.43
N LYS A 244 22.41 27.91 -0.93
CA LYS A 244 21.70 29.18 -0.77
C LYS A 244 22.04 29.92 0.53
N THR A 245 22.89 29.34 1.39
CA THR A 245 23.23 29.86 2.73
C THR A 245 22.02 30.11 3.63
N GLU A 246 20.97 29.30 3.47
CA GLU A 246 19.78 29.31 4.33
C GLU A 246 20.12 28.78 5.74
N VAL A 247 19.61 29.43 6.79
CA VAL A 247 19.94 29.03 8.17
C VAL A 247 18.97 28.03 8.78
N GLU A 248 17.89 27.69 8.05
CA GLU A 248 16.84 26.80 8.55
C GLU A 248 16.21 25.97 7.44
N LEU A 249 16.01 24.68 7.71
CA LEU A 249 15.26 23.76 6.85
C LEU A 249 14.19 23.06 7.68
N ASP A 250 12.92 23.30 7.36
CA ASP A 250 11.78 22.60 7.96
C ASP A 250 11.47 21.32 7.19
N LEU A 251 11.72 20.17 7.83
CA LEU A 251 11.59 18.85 7.18
C LEU A 251 10.13 18.49 6.86
N GLU A 252 9.16 19.06 7.57
CA GLU A 252 7.73 18.83 7.30
C GLU A 252 7.33 19.58 6.02
N SER A 253 7.67 20.87 5.96
CA SER A 253 7.38 21.75 4.83
C SER A 253 8.13 21.33 3.56
N ALA A 254 9.37 20.85 3.71
CA ALA A 254 10.16 20.29 2.63
C ALA A 254 9.69 18.89 2.19
N GLY A 255 8.79 18.24 2.93
CA GLY A 255 8.27 16.93 2.57
C GLY A 255 9.28 15.79 2.72
N CYS A 256 10.25 15.93 3.64
CA CYS A 256 11.31 14.95 3.86
C CYS A 256 10.83 13.65 4.52
N TYR A 257 9.59 13.58 5.03
CA TYR A 257 9.07 12.40 5.72
C TYR A 257 8.39 11.40 4.78
N ILE A 258 8.69 10.11 4.99
CA ILE A 258 7.93 9.01 4.38
C ILE A 258 6.52 9.03 4.97
N LYS A 259 5.52 9.20 4.09
CA LYS A 259 4.10 9.27 4.48
C LYS A 259 3.45 7.89 4.45
N PRO A 260 2.43 7.64 5.28
CA PRO A 260 1.59 6.46 5.11
C PRO A 260 0.95 6.49 3.73
N ARG A 261 0.79 5.30 3.12
CA ARG A 261 0.24 5.17 1.77
C ARG A 261 -1.22 5.62 1.67
N TYR A 262 -1.96 5.50 2.77
CA TYR A 262 -3.35 5.90 2.86
C TYR A 262 -3.57 6.74 4.12
N ASN A 263 -4.64 7.55 4.11
CA ASN A 263 -5.16 8.25 5.28
C ASN A 263 -6.62 7.87 5.55
N SER A 264 -7.15 8.22 6.71
CA SER A 264 -8.49 7.84 7.14
C SER A 264 -9.61 8.37 6.23
N LYS A 265 -9.34 9.44 5.49
CA LYS A 265 -10.24 10.05 4.50
C LYS A 265 -10.14 9.44 3.10
N SER A 266 -9.19 8.53 2.88
CA SER A 266 -8.96 7.93 1.56
C SER A 266 -10.18 7.11 1.11
N PRO A 267 -10.68 7.25 -0.12
CA PRO A 267 -11.84 6.50 -0.60
C PRO A 267 -11.70 4.98 -0.44
N LYS A 268 -10.49 4.43 -0.63
CA LYS A 268 -10.21 3.00 -0.41
C LYS A 268 -10.41 2.58 1.04
N VAL A 269 -9.97 3.39 2.01
CA VAL A 269 -10.11 3.10 3.45
C VAL A 269 -11.59 3.08 3.85
N ILE A 270 -12.37 4.07 3.39
CA ILE A 270 -13.82 4.14 3.64
C ILE A 270 -14.52 2.91 3.05
N LYS A 271 -14.22 2.55 1.80
CA LYS A 271 -14.79 1.37 1.13
C LYS A 271 -14.48 0.07 1.87
N VAL A 272 -13.27 -0.07 2.41
CA VAL A 272 -12.88 -1.26 3.19
C VAL A 272 -13.64 -1.34 4.51
N ARG A 273 -13.78 -0.23 5.25
CA ARG A 273 -14.63 -0.17 6.45
C ARG A 273 -16.06 -0.63 6.13
N ASP A 274 -16.64 -0.09 5.06
CA ASP A 274 -18.03 -0.38 4.71
C ASP A 274 -18.21 -1.85 4.27
N THR A 275 -17.21 -2.40 3.57
CA THR A 275 -17.19 -3.83 3.20
C THR A 275 -17.06 -4.73 4.43
N LEU A 276 -16.19 -4.38 5.39
CA LEU A 276 -16.08 -5.10 6.66
C LEU A 276 -17.40 -5.06 7.43
N ASN A 277 -18.06 -3.89 7.48
CA ASN A 277 -19.37 -3.71 8.12
C ASN A 277 -20.45 -4.56 7.46
N LYS A 278 -20.48 -4.63 6.13
CA LYS A 278 -21.36 -5.55 5.40
C LYS A 278 -21.11 -7.01 5.78
N TYR A 279 -19.85 -7.42 5.96
CA TYR A 279 -19.56 -8.81 6.31
C TYR A 279 -20.05 -9.15 7.71
N VAL A 280 -19.76 -8.30 8.71
CA VAL A 280 -20.17 -8.54 10.10
C VAL A 280 -21.65 -8.27 10.38
N SER A 281 -22.38 -7.61 9.47
CA SER A 281 -23.84 -7.53 9.54
C SER A 281 -24.54 -8.85 9.16
N SER A 282 -23.80 -9.84 8.64
CA SER A 282 -24.35 -11.15 8.33
C SER A 282 -24.79 -11.88 9.59
N LYS A 283 -25.92 -12.59 9.50
CA LYS A 283 -26.43 -13.46 10.58
C LYS A 283 -26.96 -14.76 9.97
N ILE A 284 -26.29 -15.86 10.30
CA ILE A 284 -26.66 -17.18 9.80
C ILE A 284 -27.18 -18.00 10.99
N THR A 285 -28.45 -18.40 10.91
CA THR A 285 -29.05 -19.33 11.85
C THR A 285 -29.03 -20.73 11.23
N TYR A 286 -28.13 -21.58 11.71
CA TYR A 286 -28.09 -22.98 11.33
C TYR A 286 -29.20 -23.76 12.04
N THR A 287 -29.90 -24.62 11.31
CA THR A 287 -30.92 -25.53 11.85
C THR A 287 -30.47 -26.98 11.76
N PHE A 288 -30.67 -27.72 12.86
CA PHE A 288 -30.40 -29.15 12.99
C PHE A 288 -31.62 -29.82 13.62
N GLY A 289 -32.71 -29.93 12.85
CA GLY A 289 -34.04 -30.22 13.40
C GLY A 289 -34.49 -29.09 14.32
N LYS A 290 -34.80 -29.40 15.58
CA LYS A 290 -35.24 -28.40 16.58
C LYS A 290 -34.09 -27.58 17.19
N LYS A 291 -32.84 -28.00 16.99
CA LYS A 291 -31.66 -27.30 17.52
C LYS A 291 -31.20 -26.22 16.55
N THR A 292 -30.66 -25.13 17.08
CA THR A 292 -30.15 -24.02 16.28
C THR A 292 -28.78 -23.56 16.76
N GLU A 293 -27.93 -23.15 15.82
CA GLU A 293 -26.65 -22.46 16.08
C GLU A 293 -26.66 -21.10 15.40
N ILE A 294 -26.24 -20.05 16.09
CA ILE A 294 -26.21 -18.69 15.53
C ILE A 294 -24.76 -18.30 15.25
N LEU A 295 -24.51 -17.88 14.02
CA LEU A 295 -23.27 -17.27 13.57
C LEU A 295 -23.53 -15.81 13.20
N ASP A 296 -22.88 -14.89 13.91
CA ASP A 296 -23.06 -13.45 13.73
C ASP A 296 -21.74 -12.67 13.70
N GLY A 297 -21.83 -11.35 13.60
CA GLY A 297 -20.69 -10.42 13.58
C GLY A 297 -19.68 -10.62 14.70
N SER A 298 -20.09 -11.07 15.89
CA SER A 298 -19.21 -11.28 17.05
C SER A 298 -18.22 -12.44 16.85
N ILE A 299 -18.57 -13.40 15.98
CA ILE A 299 -17.71 -14.50 15.57
C ILE A 299 -17.04 -14.15 14.24
N ILE A 300 -17.78 -13.62 13.27
CA ILE A 300 -17.29 -13.30 11.92
C ILE A 300 -16.12 -12.30 11.95
N ASN A 301 -16.16 -11.28 12.82
CA ASN A 301 -15.07 -10.28 12.92
C ASN A 301 -13.70 -10.94 13.25
N LYS A 302 -13.71 -12.07 13.96
CA LYS A 302 -12.48 -12.80 14.35
C LYS A 302 -11.85 -13.53 13.17
N TRP A 303 -12.55 -13.64 12.03
CA TRP A 303 -12.11 -14.29 10.81
C TRP A 303 -11.58 -13.31 9.77
N LEU A 304 -11.72 -12.00 9.99
CA LEU A 304 -11.39 -10.97 9.02
C LEU A 304 -10.07 -10.29 9.40
N THR A 305 -9.18 -10.16 8.42
CA THR A 305 -7.98 -9.32 8.52
C THR A 305 -7.90 -8.39 7.31
N VAL A 306 -7.18 -7.27 7.49
CA VAL A 306 -6.88 -6.34 6.41
C VAL A 306 -5.37 -6.20 6.33
N ASP A 307 -4.79 -6.38 5.14
CA ASP A 307 -3.35 -6.23 4.93
C ASP A 307 -2.94 -4.77 4.65
N GLU A 308 -1.64 -4.53 4.51
CA GLU A 308 -1.08 -3.20 4.27
C GLU A 308 -1.57 -2.56 2.96
N ASN A 309 -2.03 -3.37 2.00
CA ASN A 309 -2.60 -2.93 0.73
C ASN A 309 -4.09 -2.60 0.85
N LEU A 310 -4.68 -2.74 2.04
CA LEU A 310 -6.11 -2.60 2.32
C LEU A 310 -6.97 -3.69 1.65
N GLU A 311 -6.43 -4.90 1.50
CA GLU A 311 -7.19 -6.04 1.01
C GLU A 311 -7.76 -6.88 2.17
N ILE A 312 -9.06 -7.18 2.12
CA ILE A 312 -9.74 -7.97 3.16
C ILE A 312 -9.50 -9.45 2.91
N LYS A 313 -8.96 -10.15 3.91
CA LYS A 313 -8.69 -11.59 3.88
C LYS A 313 -9.54 -12.32 4.92
N PHE A 314 -10.05 -13.48 4.53
CA PHE A 314 -10.66 -14.43 5.44
C PHE A 314 -9.60 -15.40 5.95
N ASP A 315 -9.52 -15.54 7.27
CA ASP A 315 -8.83 -16.63 7.94
C ASP A 315 -9.64 -17.92 7.75
N LYS A 316 -9.40 -18.59 6.61
CA LYS A 316 -10.09 -19.83 6.23
C LYS A 316 -9.93 -20.95 7.27
N LYS A 317 -8.85 -20.92 8.08
CA LYS A 317 -8.64 -21.90 9.14
C LYS A 317 -9.71 -21.76 10.23
N LYS A 318 -9.98 -20.53 10.68
CA LYS A 318 -11.04 -20.28 11.68
C LYS A 318 -12.45 -20.61 11.16
N VAL A 319 -12.72 -20.34 9.89
CA VAL A 319 -14.00 -20.74 9.26
C VAL A 319 -14.13 -22.27 9.27
N LYS A 320 -13.05 -22.99 8.88
CA LYS A 320 -13.00 -24.46 8.90
C LYS A 320 -13.13 -25.02 10.32
N GLU A 321 -12.54 -24.38 11.32
CA GLU A 321 -12.69 -24.76 12.74
C GLU A 321 -14.14 -24.65 13.21
N TYR A 322 -14.85 -23.59 12.83
CA TYR A 322 -16.27 -23.44 13.13
C TYR A 322 -17.11 -24.56 12.47
N VAL A 323 -16.91 -24.83 11.17
CA VAL A 323 -17.62 -25.91 10.48
C VAL A 323 -17.24 -27.30 11.04
N ASN A 324 -15.99 -27.49 11.47
CA ASN A 324 -15.56 -28.70 12.17
C ASN A 324 -16.26 -28.88 13.52
N MET A 325 -16.46 -27.79 14.27
CA MET A 325 -17.21 -27.80 15.52
C MET A 325 -18.67 -28.20 15.27
N LEU A 326 -19.33 -27.61 14.26
CA LEU A 326 -20.67 -28.03 13.84
C LEU A 326 -20.70 -29.53 13.48
N SER A 327 -19.75 -30.00 12.68
CA SER A 327 -19.66 -31.41 12.28
C SER A 327 -19.44 -32.34 13.48
N LYS A 328 -18.56 -31.98 14.42
CA LYS A 328 -18.33 -32.79 15.63
C LYS A 328 -19.60 -32.89 16.48
N THR A 329 -20.33 -31.79 16.61
CA THR A 329 -21.57 -31.73 17.39
C THR A 329 -22.71 -32.50 16.70
N TYR A 330 -22.93 -32.26 15.41
CA TYR A 330 -24.16 -32.64 14.72
C TYR A 330 -24.05 -33.81 13.73
N ASN A 331 -22.84 -34.25 13.34
CA ASN A 331 -22.74 -35.49 12.56
C ASN A 331 -23.15 -36.69 13.42
N THR A 332 -23.80 -37.67 12.80
CA THR A 332 -24.31 -38.87 13.50
C THR A 332 -23.81 -40.19 12.92
N VAL A 333 -23.08 -40.14 11.79
CA VAL A 333 -22.35 -41.31 11.26
C VAL A 333 -21.42 -41.89 12.33
N GLY A 334 -21.52 -43.21 12.56
CA GLY A 334 -20.71 -43.95 13.52
C GLY A 334 -21.01 -43.68 15.01
N LYS A 335 -21.83 -42.68 15.35
CA LYS A 335 -22.16 -42.38 16.75
C LYS A 335 -23.11 -43.41 17.34
N MET A 336 -22.95 -43.67 18.64
CA MET A 336 -23.90 -44.48 19.39
C MET A 336 -25.23 -43.76 19.53
N ARG A 337 -26.31 -44.52 19.34
CA ARG A 337 -27.69 -44.09 19.54
C ARG A 337 -28.52 -45.17 20.20
N SER A 338 -29.53 -44.74 20.92
CA SER A 338 -30.54 -45.63 21.48
C SER A 338 -31.47 -46.11 20.38
N PHE A 339 -31.89 -47.36 20.40
CA PHE A 339 -32.84 -47.94 19.44
C PHE A 339 -33.76 -48.90 20.18
N THR A 340 -35.07 -48.79 19.95
CA THR A 340 -36.05 -49.72 20.50
C THR A 340 -36.29 -50.83 19.49
N THR A 341 -35.90 -52.06 19.84
CA THR A 341 -36.03 -53.23 18.97
C THR A 341 -37.48 -53.65 18.82
N SER A 342 -37.75 -54.50 17.82
CA SER A 342 -39.05 -55.14 17.60
C SER A 342 -39.52 -55.98 18.80
N SER A 343 -38.60 -56.40 19.69
CA SER A 343 -38.96 -57.07 20.94
C SER A 343 -39.25 -56.12 22.11
N GLY A 344 -39.30 -54.81 21.88
CA GLY A 344 -39.50 -53.77 22.90
C GLY A 344 -38.28 -53.48 23.77
N LYS A 345 -37.11 -54.06 23.46
CA LYS A 345 -35.88 -53.82 24.23
C LYS A 345 -35.18 -52.58 23.70
N VAL A 346 -34.77 -51.69 24.60
CA VAL A 346 -33.91 -50.57 24.24
C VAL A 346 -32.45 -51.04 24.21
N ILE A 347 -31.77 -50.82 23.09
CA ILE A 347 -30.35 -51.11 22.90
C ILE A 347 -29.58 -49.83 22.56
N ASN A 348 -28.29 -49.81 22.87
CA ASN A 348 -27.38 -48.78 22.40
C ASN A 348 -26.50 -49.37 21.30
N ILE A 349 -26.56 -48.79 20.11
CA ILE A 349 -25.85 -49.27 18.93
C ILE A 349 -25.18 -48.09 18.22
N GLY A 350 -23.92 -48.27 17.84
CA GLY A 350 -23.12 -47.32 17.09
C GLY A 350 -22.27 -48.03 16.05
N GLY A 351 -21.36 -47.29 15.42
CA GLY A 351 -20.62 -47.80 14.26
C GLY A 351 -21.47 -47.87 12.99
N GLY A 352 -20.91 -48.48 11.95
CA GLY A 352 -21.46 -48.40 10.60
C GLY A 352 -21.37 -47.00 9.99
N ASP A 353 -21.95 -46.84 8.81
CA ASP A 353 -21.81 -45.64 7.99
C ASP A 353 -23.09 -44.82 7.83
N TYR A 354 -24.19 -45.18 8.51
CA TYR A 354 -25.44 -44.45 8.45
C TYR A 354 -25.48 -43.24 9.38
N GLY A 355 -25.96 -42.11 8.85
CA GLY A 355 -26.26 -40.89 9.60
C GLY A 355 -25.98 -39.61 8.83
N TRP A 356 -26.18 -38.48 9.50
CA TRP A 356 -25.86 -37.15 8.97
C TRP A 356 -24.34 -36.92 8.94
N CYS A 357 -23.83 -36.43 7.81
CA CYS A 357 -22.44 -36.04 7.65
C CYS A 357 -22.33 -34.71 6.89
N ILE A 358 -21.92 -33.65 7.60
CA ILE A 358 -21.68 -32.33 7.00
C ILE A 358 -20.54 -32.41 5.98
N ASP A 359 -20.78 -31.87 4.77
CA ASP A 359 -19.73 -31.59 3.79
C ASP A 359 -18.97 -30.34 4.20
N LYS A 360 -17.89 -30.54 4.94
CA LYS A 360 -17.09 -29.46 5.52
C LYS A 360 -16.49 -28.54 4.47
N THR A 361 -16.03 -29.08 3.35
CA THR A 361 -15.36 -28.30 2.31
C THR A 361 -16.37 -27.39 1.61
N LYS A 362 -17.49 -27.96 1.16
CA LYS A 362 -18.57 -27.22 0.51
C LYS A 362 -19.20 -26.19 1.45
N GLU A 363 -19.36 -26.53 2.73
CA GLU A 363 -19.96 -25.61 3.68
C GLU A 363 -19.06 -24.40 4.01
N VAL A 364 -17.74 -24.57 4.10
CA VAL A 364 -16.81 -23.45 4.25
C VAL A 364 -16.90 -22.48 3.07
N GLU A 365 -16.97 -22.99 1.84
CA GLU A 365 -17.10 -22.16 0.63
C GLU A 365 -18.43 -21.40 0.60
N ASN A 366 -19.53 -22.11 0.85
CA ASN A 366 -20.86 -21.51 0.93
C ASN A 366 -20.92 -20.41 2.00
N LEU A 367 -20.33 -20.67 3.17
CA LEU A 367 -20.38 -19.75 4.29
C LEU A 367 -19.64 -18.44 3.99
N ILE A 368 -18.44 -18.52 3.40
CA ILE A 368 -17.70 -17.32 2.98
C ILE A 368 -18.50 -16.52 1.93
N LYS A 369 -19.15 -17.19 0.99
CA LYS A 369 -19.99 -16.52 -0.02
C LYS A 369 -21.16 -15.77 0.63
N ILE A 370 -21.88 -16.42 1.54
CA ILE A 370 -23.02 -15.83 2.26
C ILE A 370 -22.57 -14.59 3.06
N ILE A 371 -21.44 -14.68 3.77
CA ILE A 371 -20.91 -13.57 4.57
C ILE A 371 -20.52 -12.39 3.67
N LYS A 372 -19.92 -12.65 2.51
CA LYS A 372 -19.59 -11.59 1.55
C LYS A 372 -20.81 -10.84 1.01
N GLU A 373 -21.95 -11.50 0.98
CA GLU A 373 -23.22 -10.92 0.55
C GLU A 373 -23.90 -10.11 1.66
N GLY A 374 -23.48 -10.23 2.94
CA GLY A 374 -24.05 -9.49 4.06
C GLY A 374 -25.43 -10.00 4.50
N LYS A 375 -25.72 -11.29 4.26
CA LYS A 375 -27.08 -11.84 4.37
C LYS A 375 -27.46 -12.23 5.80
N THR A 376 -28.76 -12.07 6.11
CA THR A 376 -29.40 -12.71 7.26
C THR A 376 -30.27 -13.87 6.77
N ILE A 377 -29.91 -15.10 7.12
CA ILE A 377 -30.60 -16.31 6.63
C ILE A 377 -30.70 -17.39 7.70
N THR A 378 -31.67 -18.29 7.49
CA THR A 378 -31.78 -19.57 8.19
C THR A 378 -31.51 -20.70 7.19
N LYS A 379 -30.63 -21.64 7.53
CA LYS A 379 -30.30 -22.77 6.63
C LYS A 379 -29.84 -24.01 7.39
N GLU A 380 -29.94 -25.16 6.74
CA GLU A 380 -29.13 -26.33 7.13
C GLU A 380 -27.73 -26.24 6.47
N PRO A 381 -26.67 -26.84 7.03
CA PRO A 381 -25.37 -26.90 6.36
C PRO A 381 -25.42 -27.82 5.12
N ALA A 382 -24.44 -27.71 4.25
CA ALA A 382 -24.24 -28.68 3.19
C ALA A 382 -23.90 -30.07 3.79
N TYR A 383 -24.53 -31.12 3.27
CA TYR A 383 -24.30 -32.51 3.67
C TYR A 383 -23.65 -33.30 2.54
N SER A 384 -22.68 -34.15 2.90
CA SER A 384 -22.18 -35.22 2.02
C SER A 384 -23.02 -36.48 2.14
N GLN A 385 -23.71 -36.63 3.29
CA GLN A 385 -24.68 -37.67 3.53
C GLN A 385 -25.79 -37.17 4.45
N THR A 386 -27.03 -37.51 4.13
CA THR A 386 -28.21 -37.23 4.94
C THR A 386 -28.76 -38.51 5.57
N ALA A 387 -29.64 -38.37 6.55
CA ALA A 387 -30.38 -39.49 7.14
C ALA A 387 -31.89 -39.29 6.94
N PHE A 388 -32.69 -40.30 7.27
CA PHE A 388 -34.13 -40.29 7.02
C PHE A 388 -34.89 -39.38 7.98
N SER A 389 -34.33 -39.12 9.17
CA SER A 389 -34.96 -38.27 10.15
C SER A 389 -33.97 -37.32 10.84
N ARG A 390 -34.50 -36.19 11.30
CA ARG A 390 -33.86 -35.32 12.30
C ARG A 390 -34.26 -35.70 13.73
N ASP A 391 -35.28 -36.55 13.88
CA ASP A 391 -35.80 -37.09 15.13
C ASP A 391 -35.44 -38.58 15.25
N ASN A 392 -35.86 -39.25 16.32
CA ASN A 392 -35.84 -40.72 16.46
C ASN A 392 -34.48 -41.37 16.13
N ASN A 393 -33.39 -40.73 16.57
CA ASN A 393 -32.03 -41.20 16.35
C ASN A 393 -31.63 -41.35 14.87
N ASP A 394 -32.20 -40.50 14.01
CA ASP A 394 -31.99 -40.43 12.56
C ASP A 394 -32.57 -41.57 11.72
N ILE A 395 -32.93 -42.70 12.33
CA ILE A 395 -33.41 -43.92 11.64
C ILE A 395 -34.82 -43.74 11.07
N GLY A 396 -35.68 -43.02 11.78
CA GLY A 396 -37.09 -42.86 11.39
C GLY A 396 -37.90 -44.14 11.57
N ASN A 397 -38.91 -44.35 10.72
CA ASN A 397 -39.86 -45.47 10.79
C ASN A 397 -39.81 -46.41 9.58
N THR A 398 -38.79 -46.27 8.74
CA THR A 398 -38.50 -47.18 7.61
C THR A 398 -37.10 -47.70 7.78
N TYR A 399 -36.95 -48.97 8.16
CA TYR A 399 -35.67 -49.58 8.49
C TYR A 399 -35.71 -51.10 8.41
N VAL A 400 -34.54 -51.71 8.21
CA VAL A 400 -34.32 -53.14 8.41
C VAL A 400 -33.65 -53.34 9.77
N GLU A 401 -34.20 -54.23 10.58
CA GLU A 401 -33.68 -54.63 11.87
C GLU A 401 -33.21 -56.08 11.81
N ILE A 402 -31.98 -56.35 12.25
CA ILE A 402 -31.36 -57.67 12.23
C ILE A 402 -30.79 -57.99 13.60
N ASP A 403 -31.45 -58.92 14.29
CA ASP A 403 -30.97 -59.46 15.55
C ASP A 403 -29.99 -60.61 15.26
N LEU A 404 -28.69 -60.33 15.38
CA LEU A 404 -27.66 -61.33 15.10
C LEU A 404 -27.65 -62.45 16.14
N SER A 405 -28.21 -62.22 17.33
CA SER A 405 -28.28 -63.26 18.37
C SER A 405 -29.44 -64.22 18.15
N LYS A 406 -30.59 -63.71 17.70
CA LYS A 406 -31.78 -64.50 17.39
C LYS A 406 -31.80 -65.05 15.97
N GLN A 407 -30.90 -64.56 15.11
CA GLN A 407 -30.88 -64.89 13.68
C GLN A 407 -32.22 -64.57 13.00
N TYR A 408 -32.74 -63.37 13.26
CA TYR A 408 -34.06 -62.95 12.80
C TYR A 408 -34.01 -61.53 12.24
N LEU A 409 -34.79 -61.28 11.19
CA LEU A 409 -34.86 -60.00 10.49
C LEU A 409 -36.30 -59.47 10.49
N TRP A 410 -36.44 -58.16 10.66
CA TRP A 410 -37.67 -57.41 10.40
C TRP A 410 -37.40 -56.30 9.39
N PHE A 411 -38.34 -56.04 8.50
CA PHE A 411 -38.33 -54.85 7.66
C PHE A 411 -39.62 -54.05 7.87
N TYR A 412 -39.44 -52.81 8.34
CA TYR A 412 -40.52 -51.85 8.50
C TYR A 412 -40.45 -50.80 7.39
N LYS A 413 -41.62 -50.40 6.88
CA LYS A 413 -41.78 -49.28 5.96
C LYS A 413 -42.91 -48.40 6.45
N ASN A 414 -42.61 -47.13 6.68
CA ASN A 414 -43.54 -46.13 7.22
C ASN A 414 -44.23 -46.60 8.52
N GLY A 415 -43.50 -47.29 9.39
CA GLY A 415 -43.99 -47.82 10.66
C GLY A 415 -44.76 -49.13 10.56
N SER A 416 -45.04 -49.64 9.35
CA SER A 416 -45.72 -50.93 9.15
C SER A 416 -44.72 -52.05 8.91
N LEU A 417 -44.92 -53.20 9.55
CA LEU A 417 -44.12 -54.39 9.32
C LEU A 417 -44.45 -54.97 7.94
N ILE A 418 -43.47 -54.96 7.03
CA ILE A 418 -43.63 -55.47 5.66
C ILE A 418 -43.33 -56.96 5.59
N VAL A 419 -42.23 -57.37 6.21
CA VAL A 419 -41.82 -58.78 6.25
C VAL A 419 -40.91 -59.03 7.44
N GLN A 420 -40.94 -60.26 7.94
CA GLN A 420 -40.03 -60.76 8.96
C GLN A 420 -39.72 -62.23 8.72
N GLY A 421 -38.63 -62.74 9.29
CA GLY A 421 -38.33 -64.17 9.24
C GLY A 421 -36.92 -64.52 9.73
N ASP A 422 -36.72 -65.82 9.93
CA ASP A 422 -35.41 -66.38 10.27
C ASP A 422 -34.42 -66.18 9.12
N VAL A 423 -33.17 -65.85 9.47
CA VAL A 423 -32.05 -65.64 8.54
C VAL A 423 -30.83 -66.43 9.00
N VAL A 424 -29.77 -66.48 8.18
CA VAL A 424 -28.46 -66.99 8.60
C VAL A 424 -27.39 -65.95 8.29
N THR A 425 -26.77 -65.42 9.34
CA THR A 425 -25.74 -64.39 9.24
C THR A 425 -24.34 -65.00 9.09
N GLY A 426 -23.32 -64.14 9.15
CA GLY A 426 -21.92 -64.51 9.02
C GLY A 426 -21.43 -65.59 9.99
N ASN A 427 -20.50 -66.43 9.51
CA ASN A 427 -19.96 -67.58 10.23
C ASN A 427 -18.99 -67.17 11.34
N VAL A 428 -19.35 -67.38 12.60
CA VAL A 428 -18.52 -66.99 13.75
C VAL A 428 -17.24 -67.81 13.84
N LYS A 429 -17.32 -69.15 13.69
CA LYS A 429 -16.16 -70.05 13.80
C LYS A 429 -15.10 -69.77 12.73
N MET A 430 -15.52 -69.29 11.56
CA MET A 430 -14.61 -68.95 10.46
C MET A 430 -14.14 -67.48 10.47
N GLY A 431 -14.50 -66.70 11.49
CA GLY A 431 -14.12 -65.28 11.57
C GLY A 431 -14.87 -64.38 10.57
N HIS A 432 -16.02 -64.82 10.08
CA HIS A 432 -16.85 -64.09 9.12
C HIS A 432 -18.12 -63.51 9.74
N SER A 433 -18.13 -63.27 11.05
CA SER A 433 -19.26 -62.67 11.77
C SER A 433 -19.73 -61.39 11.07
N THR A 434 -21.04 -61.26 10.86
CA THR A 434 -21.63 -60.01 10.37
C THR A 434 -21.33 -58.88 11.37
N PRO A 435 -20.69 -57.78 10.95
CA PRO A 435 -20.38 -56.69 11.87
C PRO A 435 -21.65 -56.00 12.38
N LYS A 436 -21.65 -55.68 13.68
CA LYS A 436 -22.68 -54.83 14.29
C LYS A 436 -22.52 -53.40 13.84
N GLY A 437 -23.64 -52.69 13.71
CA GLY A 437 -23.63 -51.29 13.35
C GLY A 437 -24.90 -50.88 12.63
N ILE A 438 -24.89 -49.64 12.16
CA ILE A 438 -26.03 -49.06 11.45
C ILE A 438 -25.53 -48.59 10.10
N TYR A 439 -26.06 -49.21 9.07
CA TYR A 439 -25.56 -49.08 7.71
C TYR A 439 -26.63 -48.50 6.82
N SER A 440 -26.19 -47.76 5.80
CA SER A 440 -27.09 -47.34 4.73
C SER A 440 -27.11 -48.40 3.63
N LEU A 441 -28.30 -48.84 3.20
CA LEU A 441 -28.43 -49.59 1.95
C LEU A 441 -27.75 -48.81 0.81
N LYS A 442 -26.89 -49.47 0.04
CA LYS A 442 -26.12 -48.83 -1.03
C LYS A 442 -26.84 -48.82 -2.36
N TYR A 443 -27.49 -49.92 -2.70
CA TYR A 443 -28.31 -50.07 -3.91
C TYR A 443 -29.09 -51.40 -3.80
N LYS A 444 -29.88 -51.71 -4.82
CA LYS A 444 -30.51 -53.02 -5.00
C LYS A 444 -30.28 -53.52 -6.43
N GLN A 445 -29.95 -54.80 -6.59
CA GLN A 445 -29.67 -55.42 -7.88
C GLN A 445 -30.37 -56.78 -8.03
N ARG A 446 -31.03 -57.00 -9.16
CA ARG A 446 -31.59 -58.32 -9.53
C ARG A 446 -30.52 -59.21 -10.16
N ASN A 447 -30.63 -60.53 -9.95
CA ASN A 447 -29.84 -61.56 -10.63
C ASN A 447 -28.33 -61.29 -10.58
N ALA A 448 -27.81 -61.07 -9.37
CA ALA A 448 -26.39 -60.78 -9.14
C ALA A 448 -25.61 -62.08 -8.93
N VAL A 449 -24.31 -62.06 -9.24
CA VAL A 449 -23.38 -63.14 -8.88
C VAL A 449 -22.41 -62.61 -7.84
N LEU A 450 -22.56 -63.06 -6.60
CA LEU A 450 -21.70 -62.68 -5.49
C LEU A 450 -20.40 -63.48 -5.58
N ARG A 451 -19.25 -62.80 -5.49
CA ARG A 451 -17.93 -63.44 -5.61
C ARG A 451 -17.07 -63.13 -4.39
N GLY A 452 -16.37 -64.14 -3.90
CA GLY A 452 -15.33 -64.01 -2.89
C GLY A 452 -14.23 -65.07 -3.10
N PRO A 453 -13.24 -65.15 -2.20
CA PRO A 453 -12.14 -66.10 -2.35
C PRO A 453 -12.65 -67.54 -2.44
N GLY A 454 -12.56 -68.14 -3.64
CA GLY A 454 -12.95 -69.52 -3.90
C GLY A 454 -14.45 -69.78 -4.07
N TYR A 455 -15.32 -68.76 -4.17
CA TYR A 455 -16.75 -68.97 -4.42
C TYR A 455 -17.38 -67.96 -5.39
N ALA A 456 -18.42 -68.43 -6.08
CA ALA A 456 -19.36 -67.61 -6.84
C ALA A 456 -20.78 -68.11 -6.57
N SER A 457 -21.68 -67.23 -6.12
CA SER A 457 -23.05 -67.58 -5.75
C SER A 457 -24.04 -66.69 -6.51
N PRO A 458 -24.80 -67.22 -7.49
CA PRO A 458 -25.90 -66.48 -8.10
C PRO A 458 -27.03 -66.28 -7.08
N VAL A 459 -27.59 -65.07 -7.05
CA VAL A 459 -28.70 -64.66 -6.18
C VAL A 459 -29.68 -63.81 -6.97
N ASP A 460 -30.98 -63.97 -6.72
CA ASP A 460 -32.03 -63.23 -7.42
C ASP A 460 -32.16 -61.78 -6.91
N PHE A 461 -31.89 -61.55 -5.63
CA PHE A 461 -32.05 -60.27 -4.96
C PHE A 461 -30.80 -59.90 -4.17
N TRP A 462 -30.07 -58.87 -4.60
CA TRP A 462 -28.89 -58.37 -3.90
C TRP A 462 -29.11 -56.96 -3.33
N MET A 463 -28.86 -56.80 -2.04
CA MET A 463 -29.05 -55.55 -1.29
C MET A 463 -27.84 -55.27 -0.37
N PRO A 464 -26.73 -54.74 -0.92
CA PRO A 464 -25.51 -54.46 -0.16
C PRO A 464 -25.65 -53.27 0.78
N PHE A 465 -25.02 -53.38 1.95
CA PHE A 465 -25.01 -52.31 2.94
C PHE A 465 -23.64 -52.07 3.60
N ASN A 466 -22.69 -53.02 3.55
CA ASN A 466 -21.40 -52.86 4.21
C ASN A 466 -20.25 -53.60 3.50
N GLY A 467 -19.43 -52.93 2.68
CA GLY A 467 -18.14 -53.47 2.22
C GLY A 467 -18.17 -54.86 1.56
N GLY A 468 -19.24 -55.19 0.82
CA GLY A 468 -19.46 -56.52 0.22
C GLY A 468 -20.42 -57.43 0.99
N ILE A 469 -20.87 -57.01 2.18
CA ILE A 469 -21.95 -57.62 2.95
C ILE A 469 -23.29 -57.01 2.53
N GLY A 470 -24.29 -57.87 2.36
CA GLY A 470 -25.65 -57.48 2.01
C GLY A 470 -26.68 -58.54 2.37
N ILE A 471 -27.93 -58.19 2.12
CA ILE A 471 -29.09 -59.10 2.24
C ILE A 471 -29.32 -59.73 0.88
N HIS A 472 -29.49 -61.06 0.84
CA HIS A 472 -29.86 -61.78 -0.38
C HIS A 472 -30.60 -63.08 -0.10
N ASP A 473 -31.27 -63.61 -1.12
CA ASP A 473 -31.82 -64.95 -1.09
C ASP A 473 -30.70 -66.01 -1.06
N ALA A 474 -30.94 -67.10 -0.34
CA ALA A 474 -30.01 -68.23 -0.25
C ALA A 474 -30.73 -69.53 -0.63
N SER A 475 -30.96 -69.72 -1.94
CA SER A 475 -31.68 -70.88 -2.49
C SER A 475 -31.04 -72.24 -2.16
N TRP A 476 -29.76 -72.26 -1.81
CA TRP A 476 -29.04 -73.45 -1.37
C TRP A 476 -29.33 -73.87 0.08
N ARG A 477 -30.11 -73.09 0.84
CA ARG A 477 -30.47 -73.39 2.23
C ARG A 477 -31.95 -73.73 2.37
N SER A 478 -32.23 -74.83 3.05
CA SER A 478 -33.57 -75.25 3.44
C SER A 478 -33.97 -74.85 4.87
N VAL A 479 -33.00 -74.56 5.74
CA VAL A 479 -33.23 -74.18 7.15
C VAL A 479 -32.50 -72.87 7.46
N PHE A 480 -33.20 -71.99 8.18
CA PHE A 480 -32.72 -70.68 8.61
C PHE A 480 -32.88 -70.53 10.13
N GLY A 481 -32.17 -69.58 10.74
CA GLY A 481 -32.28 -69.29 12.17
C GLY A 481 -31.40 -70.14 13.09
N GLY A 482 -31.71 -70.08 14.38
CA GLY A 482 -31.05 -70.86 15.42
C GLY A 482 -29.53 -70.62 15.52
N ASN A 483 -28.76 -71.70 15.73
CA ASN A 483 -27.31 -71.63 15.95
C ASN A 483 -26.47 -71.83 14.68
N ILE A 484 -27.08 -71.87 13.49
CA ILE A 484 -26.41 -72.20 12.22
C ILE A 484 -25.22 -71.26 11.95
N TYR A 485 -25.39 -69.97 12.23
CA TYR A 485 -24.36 -68.95 12.04
C TYR A 485 -23.06 -69.22 12.84
N LYS A 486 -23.09 -70.04 13.89
CA LYS A 486 -21.89 -70.34 14.69
C LYS A 486 -20.87 -71.15 13.91
N THR A 487 -21.31 -72.08 13.07
CA THR A 487 -20.42 -73.06 12.40
C THR A 487 -20.63 -73.18 10.91
N ASN A 488 -21.81 -72.85 10.40
CA ASN A 488 -22.18 -72.92 8.99
C ASN A 488 -22.92 -71.64 8.57
N GLY A 489 -22.39 -70.48 8.95
CA GLY A 489 -22.89 -69.17 8.53
C GLY A 489 -22.41 -68.75 7.15
N SER A 490 -22.74 -67.53 6.73
CA SER A 490 -22.26 -66.91 5.48
C SER A 490 -20.84 -66.33 5.63
N HIS A 491 -20.32 -65.69 4.57
CA HIS A 491 -19.11 -64.86 4.63
C HIS A 491 -19.36 -63.42 5.13
N GLY A 492 -20.45 -63.22 5.88
CA GLY A 492 -20.86 -61.92 6.45
C GLY A 492 -22.25 -61.47 6.01
N CYS A 493 -22.71 -61.91 4.83
CA CYS A 493 -24.05 -61.61 4.30
C CYS A 493 -25.20 -62.16 5.16
N ILE A 494 -26.40 -61.62 4.91
CA ILE A 494 -27.63 -62.05 5.55
C ILE A 494 -28.36 -62.99 4.59
N ASN A 495 -28.09 -64.29 4.72
CA ASN A 495 -28.76 -65.32 3.92
C ASN A 495 -30.23 -65.36 4.35
N SER A 496 -31.13 -65.05 3.43
CA SER A 496 -32.57 -64.95 3.71
C SER A 496 -33.38 -65.96 2.89
N PRO A 497 -34.53 -66.43 3.40
CA PRO A 497 -35.48 -67.17 2.58
C PRO A 497 -35.92 -66.36 1.36
N TYR A 498 -36.19 -67.04 0.24
CA TYR A 498 -36.53 -66.40 -1.04
C TYR A 498 -37.62 -65.34 -0.91
N ASN A 499 -38.74 -65.68 -0.25
CA ASN A 499 -39.87 -64.77 -0.10
C ASN A 499 -39.55 -63.57 0.80
N VAL A 500 -38.70 -63.75 1.81
CA VAL A 500 -38.24 -62.65 2.67
C VAL A 500 -37.37 -61.69 1.87
N ALA A 501 -36.35 -62.19 1.17
CA ALA A 501 -35.48 -61.38 0.33
C ALA A 501 -36.26 -60.63 -0.76
N LYS A 502 -37.20 -61.31 -1.45
CA LYS A 502 -38.06 -60.73 -2.48
C LYS A 502 -38.94 -59.60 -1.92
N ALA A 503 -39.56 -59.82 -0.76
CA ALA A 503 -40.43 -58.83 -0.12
C ALA A 503 -39.65 -57.57 0.29
N ILE A 504 -38.44 -57.72 0.86
CA ILE A 504 -37.56 -56.59 1.17
C ILE A 504 -37.18 -55.87 -0.13
N PHE A 505 -36.65 -56.59 -1.12
CA PHE A 505 -36.16 -56.00 -2.37
C PHE A 505 -37.21 -55.14 -3.08
N ASN A 506 -38.45 -55.65 -3.15
CA ASN A 506 -39.53 -54.95 -3.83
C ASN A 506 -39.97 -53.67 -3.11
N ASN A 507 -39.64 -53.50 -1.82
CA ASN A 507 -40.15 -52.43 -0.99
C ASN A 507 -39.08 -51.49 -0.41
N ILE A 508 -37.82 -51.92 -0.34
CA ILE A 508 -36.70 -51.15 0.21
C ILE A 508 -36.12 -50.19 -0.85
N GLU A 509 -35.67 -49.02 -0.41
CA GLU A 509 -34.99 -48.04 -1.25
C GLU A 509 -33.56 -47.77 -0.77
N GLU A 510 -32.70 -47.33 -1.69
CA GLU A 510 -31.35 -46.86 -1.36
C GLU A 510 -31.42 -45.82 -0.22
N GLY A 511 -30.43 -45.85 0.67
CA GLY A 511 -30.44 -44.99 1.86
C GLY A 511 -31.16 -45.59 3.08
N THR A 512 -31.98 -46.64 2.90
CA THR A 512 -32.71 -47.24 4.04
C THR A 512 -31.74 -47.72 5.12
N PRO A 513 -31.93 -47.33 6.39
CA PRO A 513 -31.09 -47.80 7.49
C PRO A 513 -31.26 -49.30 7.75
N ILE A 514 -30.13 -49.98 7.94
CA ILE A 514 -30.03 -51.40 8.28
C ILE A 514 -29.29 -51.49 9.62
N ILE A 515 -29.99 -51.96 10.66
CA ILE A 515 -29.52 -52.06 12.04
C ILE A 515 -29.14 -53.51 12.31
N CYS A 516 -27.85 -53.79 12.52
CA CYS A 516 -27.34 -55.11 12.88
C CYS A 516 -26.84 -55.09 14.33
N TYR A 517 -27.46 -55.86 15.25
CA TYR A 517 -27.15 -55.79 16.68
C TYR A 517 -26.96 -57.13 17.39
#